data_AF-A0A0C3FMX7-F1
#
_entry.id   AF-A0A0C3FMX7-F1
#
_cell.length_a   1.000
_cell.length_b   1.000
_cell.length_c   1.000
_cell.angle_alpha   90.00
_cell.angle_beta   90.00
_cell.angle_gamma   90.00
#
_symmetry.space_group_name_H-M   'P 1'
#
loop_
_entity.id
_entity.type
_entity.pdbx_description
1 polymer ?
#
loop_
_entity_poly.entity_id
_entity_poly.type
_entity_poly.pdbx_seq_one_letter_code
_entity_poly.pdbx_strand_id
1 'polypeptide(L)'
;MSQPIIQGSSIINIFDGFRADLDDYSDRRERLIKASRDVTNLSKKIIFLLHRIMTEDAEDTDRALSLRAASAGREKLAEVTAIYAEIKHELQGDRFWRYHRCISPSIQEFIEALSFMHYLEHGTLVTFEDVQHILSDQHGVPYFILPLDDYLLGLSDLTGELMRFAITGISRRGGRSKASDVCAFVRRCKADLERLTPYVRELSRKQYVTAQSLEKIEDAAYAIVVRGSEYDLPPERLDDIVALSVSSFGGRDRRHKRANMDRNDEDDER
;
A
#
# COMPACT_ATOMS: atom_id res chain seq x y z
N MET A 1 -60.09 -7.61 -39.46
CA MET A 1 -59.44 -8.59 -38.55
C MET A 1 -58.01 -8.77 -39.01
N SER A 2 -56.94 -8.70 -38.23
CA SER A 2 -56.59 -8.06 -36.98
C SER A 2 -55.05 -8.06 -37.02
N GLN A 3 -54.42 -6.91 -36.77
CA GLN A 3 -52.97 -6.73 -36.92
C GLN A 3 -52.16 -7.57 -35.93
N PRO A 4 -51.04 -8.19 -36.36
CA PRO A 4 -49.99 -8.65 -35.48
C PRO A 4 -48.72 -7.82 -35.73
N ILE A 5 -48.67 -6.57 -35.25
CA ILE A 5 -47.46 -5.71 -35.40
C ILE A 5 -46.98 -5.12 -34.06
N ILE A 6 -47.79 -5.21 -32.99
CA ILE A 6 -47.54 -4.48 -31.73
C ILE A 6 -46.48 -5.18 -30.83
N GLN A 7 -46.20 -6.47 -31.02
CA GLN A 7 -45.27 -7.22 -30.17
C GLN A 7 -43.79 -6.98 -30.49
N GLY A 8 -43.43 -6.78 -31.76
CA GLY A 8 -42.04 -6.61 -32.19
C GLY A 8 -41.44 -5.26 -31.74
N SER A 9 -42.21 -4.18 -31.83
CA SER A 9 -41.77 -2.84 -31.40
C SER A 9 -41.60 -2.75 -29.89
N SER A 10 -42.45 -3.42 -29.11
CA SER A 10 -42.34 -3.46 -27.65
C SER A 10 -41.08 -4.18 -27.19
N ILE A 11 -40.69 -5.28 -27.83
CA ILE A 11 -39.47 -6.01 -27.48
C ILE A 11 -38.24 -5.18 -27.87
N ILE A 12 -38.21 -4.57 -29.06
CA ILE A 12 -37.11 -3.71 -29.50
C ILE A 12 -36.88 -2.55 -28.52
N ASN A 13 -37.94 -1.87 -28.09
CA ASN A 13 -37.84 -0.80 -27.10
C ASN A 13 -37.26 -1.26 -25.74
N ILE A 14 -37.57 -2.49 -25.32
CA ILE A 14 -36.99 -3.09 -24.10
C ILE A 14 -35.48 -3.33 -24.29
N PHE A 15 -35.07 -3.88 -25.43
CA PHE A 15 -33.65 -4.09 -25.75
C PHE A 15 -32.89 -2.78 -25.92
N ASP A 16 -33.52 -1.72 -26.44
CA ASP A 16 -32.92 -0.38 -26.48
C ASP A 16 -32.72 0.19 -25.07
N GLY A 17 -33.66 -0.04 -24.15
CA GLY A 17 -33.48 0.28 -22.72
C GLY A 17 -32.31 -0.48 -22.11
N PHE A 18 -32.24 -1.81 -22.32
CA PHE A 18 -31.12 -2.61 -21.82
C PHE A 18 -29.78 -2.19 -22.40
N ARG A 19 -29.75 -1.81 -23.69
CA ARG A 19 -28.54 -1.28 -24.33
C ARG A 19 -28.09 0.01 -23.66
N ALA A 20 -29.00 0.97 -23.46
CA ALA A 20 -28.68 2.22 -22.77
C ALA A 20 -28.15 1.99 -21.35
N ASP A 21 -28.74 1.06 -20.60
CA ASP A 21 -28.29 0.70 -19.25
C ASP A 21 -26.90 0.05 -19.25
N LEU A 22 -26.62 -0.83 -20.21
CA LEU A 22 -25.30 -1.48 -20.36
C LEU A 22 -24.22 -0.49 -20.81
N ASP A 23 -24.58 0.46 -21.66
CA ASP A 23 -23.69 1.53 -22.13
C ASP A 23 -23.33 2.47 -20.95
N ASP A 24 -24.31 2.96 -20.17
CA ASP A 24 -24.02 3.77 -18.96
C ASP A 24 -23.18 2.98 -17.95
N TYR A 25 -23.48 1.70 -17.77
CA TYR A 25 -22.70 0.84 -16.89
C TYR A 25 -21.24 0.76 -17.32
N SER A 26 -21.00 0.56 -18.61
CA SER A 26 -19.67 0.40 -19.19
C SER A 26 -18.88 1.70 -19.16
N ASP A 27 -19.52 2.81 -19.51
CA ASP A 27 -18.93 4.14 -19.50
C ASP A 27 -18.53 4.55 -18.08
N ARG A 28 -19.41 4.32 -17.10
CA ARG A 28 -19.13 4.57 -15.69
C ARG A 28 -17.97 3.71 -15.18
N ARG A 29 -17.98 2.42 -15.53
CA ARG A 29 -16.90 1.49 -15.17
C ARG A 29 -15.55 2.00 -15.68
N GLU A 30 -15.49 2.47 -16.92
CA GLU A 30 -14.26 2.99 -17.52
C GLU A 30 -13.80 4.29 -16.83
N ARG A 31 -14.72 5.20 -16.50
CA ARG A 31 -14.39 6.41 -15.71
C ARG A 31 -13.81 6.06 -14.34
N LEU A 32 -14.41 5.10 -13.63
CA LEU A 32 -13.92 4.65 -12.31
C LEU A 32 -12.56 3.95 -12.40
N ILE A 33 -12.31 3.15 -13.44
CA ILE A 33 -11.01 2.52 -13.66
C ILE A 33 -9.92 3.57 -13.91
N LYS A 34 -10.21 4.62 -14.67
CA LYS A 34 -9.27 5.72 -14.90
C LYS A 34 -8.93 6.45 -13.59
N ALA A 35 -9.94 6.88 -12.85
CA ALA A 35 -9.75 7.53 -11.55
C ALA A 35 -8.98 6.65 -10.56
N SER A 36 -9.29 5.35 -10.52
CA SER A 36 -8.58 4.36 -9.69
C SER A 36 -7.09 4.29 -10.03
N ARG A 37 -6.74 4.23 -11.33
CA ARG A 37 -5.33 4.23 -11.78
C ARG A 37 -4.61 5.52 -11.40
N ASP A 38 -5.28 6.67 -11.53
CA ASP A 38 -4.69 7.98 -11.19
C ASP A 38 -4.39 8.07 -9.69
N VAL A 39 -5.33 7.64 -8.84
CA VAL A 39 -5.14 7.57 -7.39
C VAL A 39 -4.01 6.61 -7.01
N THR A 40 -3.96 5.41 -7.60
CA THR A 40 -2.87 4.46 -7.36
C THR A 40 -1.51 5.08 -7.74
N ASN A 41 -1.42 5.72 -8.90
CA ASN A 41 -0.18 6.36 -9.36
C ASN A 41 0.26 7.51 -8.44
N LEU A 42 -0.66 8.33 -7.97
CA LEU A 42 -0.37 9.41 -7.02
C LEU A 42 0.05 8.86 -5.66
N SER A 43 -0.64 7.84 -5.15
CA SER A 43 -0.32 7.19 -3.88
C SER A 43 1.09 6.58 -3.90
N LYS A 44 1.48 5.91 -5.00
CA LYS A 44 2.87 5.46 -5.21
C LYS A 44 3.87 6.59 -5.18
N LYS A 45 3.59 7.70 -5.88
CA LYS A 45 4.47 8.89 -5.88
C LYS A 45 4.64 9.44 -4.47
N ILE A 46 3.60 9.42 -3.65
CA ILE A 46 3.67 9.81 -2.24
C ILE A 46 4.60 8.87 -1.48
N ILE A 47 4.41 7.55 -1.58
CA ILE A 47 5.29 6.56 -0.94
C ILE A 47 6.77 6.78 -1.33
N PHE A 48 7.06 6.96 -2.61
CA PHE A 48 8.42 7.24 -3.08
C PHE A 48 8.97 8.57 -2.57
N LEU A 49 8.14 9.61 -2.49
CA LEU A 49 8.51 10.91 -1.94
C LEU A 49 8.88 10.79 -0.46
N LEU A 50 8.07 10.06 0.33
CA LEU A 50 8.32 9.82 1.75
C LEU A 50 9.64 9.10 1.97
N HIS A 51 9.88 8.00 1.24
CA HIS A 51 11.18 7.30 1.29
C HIS A 51 12.33 8.23 0.93
N ARG A 52 12.20 9.00 -0.15
CA ARG A 52 13.26 9.90 -0.59
C ARG A 52 13.63 10.88 0.51
N ILE A 53 12.65 11.58 1.09
CA ILE A 53 12.91 12.56 2.17
C ILE A 53 13.57 11.89 3.38
N MET A 54 13.08 10.71 3.77
CA MET A 54 13.67 9.96 4.89
C MET A 54 15.06 9.40 4.61
N THR A 55 15.45 9.36 3.34
CA THR A 55 16.76 8.91 2.87
C THR A 55 17.65 10.06 2.38
N GLU A 56 17.27 11.31 2.63
CA GLU A 56 18.16 12.44 2.34
C GLU A 56 19.33 12.45 3.35
N ASP A 57 20.54 12.76 2.87
CA ASP A 57 21.70 13.00 3.72
C ASP A 57 21.66 14.47 4.15
N ALA A 58 20.80 14.76 5.12
CA ALA A 58 20.67 16.07 5.74
C ALA A 58 21.27 16.04 7.15
N GLU A 59 21.79 17.17 7.62
CA GLU A 59 22.17 17.36 9.04
C GLU A 59 20.95 17.43 9.98
N ASP A 60 19.74 17.36 9.41
CA ASP A 60 18.48 17.37 10.13
C ASP A 60 18.31 16.14 11.02
N THR A 61 17.68 16.33 12.19
CA THR A 61 17.27 15.21 13.04
C THR A 61 16.24 14.33 12.34
N ASP A 62 16.22 13.02 12.66
CA ASP A 62 15.21 12.08 12.17
C ASP A 62 13.78 12.58 12.33
N ARG A 63 13.50 13.26 13.45
CA ARG A 63 12.18 13.84 13.71
C ARG A 63 11.83 14.97 12.73
N ALA A 64 12.80 15.83 12.41
CA ALA A 64 12.61 16.90 11.43
C ALA A 64 12.37 16.34 10.02
N LEU A 65 13.10 15.29 9.62
CA LEU A 65 12.86 14.57 8.37
C LEU A 65 11.46 13.96 8.31
N SER A 66 11.04 13.28 9.38
CA SER A 66 9.69 12.72 9.51
C SER A 66 8.60 13.78 9.37
N LEU A 67 8.74 14.93 10.03
CA LEU A 67 7.78 16.03 9.94
C LEU A 67 7.74 16.65 8.55
N ARG A 68 8.91 16.82 7.91
CA ARG A 68 9.01 17.32 6.53
C ARG A 68 8.37 16.35 5.54
N ALA A 69 8.65 15.05 5.68
CA ALA A 69 8.06 14.00 4.86
C ALA A 69 6.54 14.00 5.01
N ALA A 70 6.03 14.06 6.24
CA ALA A 70 4.59 14.10 6.49
C ALA A 70 3.93 15.35 5.92
N SER A 71 4.56 16.53 6.05
CA SER A 71 4.04 17.76 5.44
C SER A 71 3.94 17.66 3.91
N ALA A 72 5.02 17.21 3.26
CA ALA A 72 5.04 17.05 1.80
C ALA A 72 4.06 15.97 1.32
N GLY A 73 3.89 14.89 2.10
CA GLY A 73 2.90 13.85 1.85
C GLY A 73 1.47 14.37 1.94
N ARG A 74 1.15 15.17 2.97
CA ARG A 74 -0.19 15.77 3.17
C ARG A 74 -0.63 16.64 2.01
N GLU A 75 0.27 17.47 1.47
CA GLU A 75 -0.02 18.30 0.29
C GLU A 75 -0.42 17.46 -0.92
N LYS A 76 0.26 16.32 -1.13
CA LYS A 76 -0.03 15.40 -2.23
C LYS A 76 -1.24 14.50 -1.99
N LEU A 77 -1.53 14.14 -0.74
CA LEU A 77 -2.75 13.41 -0.39
C LEU A 77 -4.01 14.22 -0.71
N ALA A 78 -3.95 15.56 -0.63
CA ALA A 78 -5.07 16.41 -1.02
C ALA A 78 -5.47 16.21 -2.50
N GLU A 79 -4.50 15.99 -3.39
CA GLU A 79 -4.76 15.66 -4.81
C GLU A 79 -5.50 14.32 -4.95
N VAL A 80 -5.15 13.32 -4.13
CA VAL A 80 -5.84 12.02 -4.12
C VAL A 80 -7.27 12.15 -3.62
N THR A 81 -7.49 12.86 -2.51
CA THR A 81 -8.85 13.06 -1.97
C THR A 81 -9.73 13.86 -2.92
N ALA A 82 -9.16 14.78 -3.71
CA ALA A 82 -9.90 15.51 -4.73
C ALA A 82 -10.46 14.58 -5.81
N ILE A 83 -9.70 13.59 -6.28
CA ILE A 83 -10.18 12.61 -7.26
C ILE A 83 -11.34 11.78 -6.67
N TYR A 84 -11.25 11.36 -5.41
CA TYR A 84 -12.35 10.66 -4.75
C TYR A 84 -13.60 11.53 -4.60
N ALA A 85 -13.43 12.82 -4.32
CA ALA A 85 -14.54 13.78 -4.28
C ALA A 85 -15.21 13.92 -5.66
N GLU A 86 -14.43 13.97 -6.74
CA GLU A 86 -14.95 14.05 -8.13
C GLU A 86 -15.80 12.83 -8.48
N ILE A 87 -15.36 11.62 -8.14
CA ILE A 87 -16.09 10.37 -8.46
C ILE A 87 -17.17 10.01 -7.44
N LYS A 88 -17.37 10.78 -6.37
CA LYS A 88 -18.37 10.53 -5.31
C LYS A 88 -19.76 10.20 -5.88
N HIS A 89 -20.21 10.99 -6.85
CA HIS A 89 -21.54 10.85 -7.45
C HIS A 89 -21.71 9.54 -8.24
N GLU A 90 -20.62 8.98 -8.77
CA GLU A 90 -20.63 7.71 -9.50
C GLU A 90 -20.82 6.50 -8.57
N LEU A 91 -20.49 6.66 -7.29
CA LEU A 91 -20.43 5.61 -6.27
C LEU A 91 -21.59 5.66 -5.27
N GLN A 92 -22.60 6.50 -5.46
CA GLN A 92 -23.69 6.65 -4.48
C GLN A 92 -24.58 5.40 -4.37
N GLY A 93 -24.94 5.07 -3.12
CA GLY A 93 -25.85 3.97 -2.78
C GLY A 93 -25.27 2.61 -3.17
N ASP A 94 -26.12 1.73 -3.70
CA ASP A 94 -25.74 0.36 -4.09
C ASP A 94 -24.73 0.32 -5.25
N ARG A 95 -24.53 1.44 -5.96
CA ARG A 95 -23.53 1.53 -7.03
C ARG A 95 -22.12 1.32 -6.51
N PHE A 96 -21.82 1.73 -5.27
CA PHE A 96 -20.50 1.49 -4.68
C PHE A 96 -20.11 0.01 -4.76
N TRP A 97 -20.96 -0.89 -4.26
CA TRP A 97 -20.68 -2.32 -4.22
C TRP A 97 -20.60 -2.95 -5.62
N ARG A 98 -21.36 -2.40 -6.58
CA ARG A 98 -21.30 -2.84 -7.99
C ARG A 98 -19.94 -2.52 -8.63
N TYR A 99 -19.35 -1.38 -8.32
CA TYR A 99 -18.07 -0.93 -8.91
C TYR A 99 -16.89 -1.02 -7.96
N HIS A 100 -17.06 -1.56 -6.75
CA HIS A 100 -16.04 -1.68 -5.71
C HIS A 100 -14.74 -2.28 -6.24
N ARG A 101 -14.83 -3.34 -7.06
CA ARG A 101 -13.65 -3.99 -7.66
C ARG A 101 -12.82 -3.07 -8.55
N CYS A 102 -13.40 -2.02 -9.12
CA CYS A 102 -12.67 -1.05 -9.95
C CYS A 102 -11.83 -0.09 -9.10
N ILE A 103 -12.27 0.21 -7.88
CA ILE A 103 -11.69 1.23 -7.00
C ILE A 103 -10.90 0.64 -5.83
N SER A 104 -11.18 -0.60 -5.42
CA SER A 104 -10.51 -1.31 -4.33
C SER A 104 -8.98 -1.24 -4.40
N PRO A 105 -8.33 -1.44 -5.57
CA PRO A 105 -6.87 -1.29 -5.67
C PRO A 105 -6.37 0.12 -5.33
N SER A 106 -7.13 1.16 -5.69
CA SER A 106 -6.73 2.54 -5.40
C SER A 106 -6.94 2.89 -3.93
N ILE A 107 -7.99 2.35 -3.30
CA ILE A 107 -8.26 2.53 -1.88
C ILE A 107 -7.13 1.89 -1.06
N GLN A 108 -6.73 0.65 -1.38
CA GLN A 108 -5.65 -0.03 -0.68
C GLN A 108 -4.33 0.74 -0.78
N GLU A 109 -3.95 1.19 -1.97
CA GLU A 109 -2.72 1.96 -2.19
C GLU A 109 -2.75 3.34 -1.50
N PHE A 110 -3.91 4.01 -1.50
CA PHE A 110 -4.11 5.25 -0.75
C PHE A 110 -3.89 5.04 0.74
N ILE A 111 -4.46 3.97 1.31
CA ILE A 111 -4.33 3.63 2.73
C ILE A 111 -2.88 3.29 3.06
N GLU A 112 -2.17 2.57 2.19
CA GLU A 112 -0.74 2.31 2.35
C GLU A 112 0.06 3.62 2.43
N ALA A 113 -0.14 4.55 1.49
CA ALA A 113 0.53 5.84 1.47
C ALA A 113 0.21 6.70 2.70
N LEU A 114 -1.07 6.82 3.05
CA LEU A 114 -1.53 7.55 4.22
C LEU A 114 -0.98 6.95 5.52
N SER A 115 -1.00 5.63 5.65
CA SER A 115 -0.52 4.95 6.85
C SER A 115 0.99 5.06 6.99
N PHE A 116 1.73 5.05 5.88
CA PHE A 116 3.19 5.23 5.93
C PHE A 116 3.53 6.65 6.39
N MET A 117 2.84 7.65 5.84
CA MET A 117 2.96 9.04 6.30
C MET A 117 2.64 9.19 7.78
N HIS A 118 1.51 8.62 8.24
CA HIS A 118 1.07 8.66 9.63
C HIS A 118 2.08 7.98 10.56
N TYR A 119 2.63 6.85 10.16
CA TYR A 119 3.68 6.17 10.92
C TYR A 119 4.94 7.03 11.04
N LEU A 120 5.39 7.68 9.96
CA LEU A 120 6.55 8.56 10.02
C LEU A 120 6.32 9.74 10.98
N GLU A 121 5.09 10.26 11.05
CA GLU A 121 4.75 11.41 11.88
C GLU A 121 4.52 11.04 13.36
N HIS A 122 3.86 9.91 13.63
CA HIS A 122 3.33 9.56 14.95
C HIS A 122 3.88 8.24 15.53
N GLY A 123 4.46 7.38 14.71
CA GLY A 123 4.94 6.04 15.13
C GLY A 123 3.83 5.03 15.42
N THR A 124 2.61 5.29 14.96
CA THR A 124 1.41 4.47 15.21
C THR A 124 0.72 4.07 13.90
N LEU A 125 -0.25 3.16 13.96
CA LEU A 125 -1.17 2.92 12.83
C LEU A 125 -2.24 4.01 12.77
N VAL A 126 -2.69 4.34 11.57
CA VAL A 126 -3.86 5.19 11.35
C VAL A 126 -5.13 4.37 11.63
N THR A 127 -6.11 4.95 12.32
CA THR A 127 -7.35 4.25 12.66
C THR A 127 -8.31 4.17 11.48
N PHE A 128 -9.26 3.23 11.51
CA PHE A 128 -10.28 3.14 10.47
C PHE A 128 -11.11 4.42 10.39
N GLU A 129 -11.45 4.98 11.55
CA GLU A 129 -12.20 6.22 11.69
C GLU A 129 -11.47 7.41 11.07
N ASP A 130 -10.16 7.53 11.31
CA ASP A 130 -9.34 8.60 10.72
C ASP A 130 -9.29 8.50 9.19
N VAL A 131 -9.12 7.28 8.65
CA VAL A 131 -9.13 7.05 7.19
C VAL A 131 -10.50 7.42 6.62
N GLN A 132 -11.60 6.99 7.25
CA GLN A 132 -12.95 7.29 6.80
C GLN A 132 -13.22 8.81 6.84
N HIS A 133 -12.72 9.51 7.86
CA HIS A 133 -12.84 10.96 7.99
C HIS A 133 -12.08 11.68 6.86
N ILE A 134 -10.89 11.22 6.49
CA ILE A 134 -10.13 11.78 5.35
C ILE A 134 -10.86 11.49 4.02
N LEU A 135 -11.56 10.36 3.92
CA LEU A 135 -12.41 10.00 2.77
C LEU A 135 -13.84 10.59 2.88
N SER A 136 -13.97 11.76 3.51
CA SER A 136 -15.23 12.49 3.66
C SER A 136 -15.08 13.94 3.23
N ASP A 137 -16.19 14.58 2.87
CA ASP A 137 -16.20 16.01 2.58
C ASP A 137 -16.13 16.87 3.86
N GLN A 138 -16.06 18.19 3.67
CA GLN A 138 -16.00 19.19 4.75
C GLN A 138 -17.20 19.15 5.73
N HIS A 139 -18.28 18.46 5.38
CA HIS A 139 -19.47 18.28 6.22
C HIS A 139 -19.49 16.90 6.90
N GLY A 140 -18.44 16.11 6.74
CA GLY A 140 -18.34 14.76 7.29
C GLY A 140 -19.13 13.72 6.50
N VAL A 141 -19.57 14.02 5.27
CA VAL A 141 -20.28 13.04 4.44
C VAL A 141 -19.26 12.23 3.65
N PRO A 142 -19.21 10.89 3.83
CA PRO A 142 -18.22 10.05 3.16
C PRO A 142 -18.36 10.10 1.64
N TYR A 143 -17.23 10.09 0.93
CA TYR A 143 -17.23 9.90 -0.53
C TYR A 143 -17.76 8.52 -0.90
N PHE A 144 -17.41 7.53 -0.09
CA PHE A 144 -17.94 6.18 -0.08
C PHE A 144 -17.67 5.55 1.29
N ILE A 145 -18.38 4.46 1.60
CA ILE A 145 -18.14 3.68 2.81
C ILE A 145 -16.81 2.94 2.63
N LEU A 146 -15.86 3.17 3.53
CA LEU A 146 -14.58 2.48 3.53
C LEU A 146 -14.79 0.98 3.79
N PRO A 147 -14.45 0.09 2.84
CA PRO A 147 -14.54 -1.34 3.08
C PRO A 147 -13.48 -1.78 4.07
N LEU A 148 -13.87 -2.58 5.06
CA LEU A 148 -12.95 -3.09 6.08
C LEU A 148 -11.82 -3.92 5.45
N ASP A 149 -12.14 -4.71 4.42
CA ASP A 149 -11.16 -5.51 3.70
C ASP A 149 -10.10 -4.64 3.04
N ASP A 150 -10.47 -3.52 2.39
CA ASP A 150 -9.50 -2.63 1.75
C ASP A 150 -8.62 -1.91 2.78
N TYR A 151 -9.18 -1.54 3.94
CA TYR A 151 -8.41 -1.00 5.05
C TYR A 151 -7.36 -1.99 5.55
N LEU A 152 -7.77 -3.23 5.85
CA LEU A 152 -6.86 -4.26 6.35
C LEU A 152 -5.82 -4.67 5.31
N LEU A 153 -6.20 -4.74 4.03
CA LEU A 153 -5.29 -5.08 2.94
C LEU A 153 -4.28 -3.95 2.68
N GLY A 154 -4.66 -2.68 2.77
CA GLY A 154 -3.75 -1.53 2.67
C GLY A 154 -2.79 -1.43 3.87
N LEU A 155 -3.28 -1.69 5.09
CA LEU A 155 -2.41 -1.81 6.27
C LEU A 155 -1.44 -2.98 6.17
N SER A 156 -1.84 -4.08 5.52
CA SER A 156 -0.94 -5.19 5.29
C SER A 156 0.18 -4.82 4.31
N ASP A 157 -0.09 -4.03 3.27
CA ASP A 157 0.93 -3.58 2.31
C ASP A 157 1.93 -2.60 2.95
N LEU A 158 1.45 -1.70 3.83
CA LEU A 158 2.29 -0.80 4.63
C LEU A 158 3.47 -1.53 5.30
N THR A 159 3.26 -2.78 5.77
CA THR A 159 4.34 -3.55 6.41
C THR A 159 5.54 -3.77 5.49
N GLY A 160 5.31 -3.86 4.18
CA GLY A 160 6.36 -3.94 3.16
C GLY A 160 7.13 -2.64 3.00
N GLU A 161 6.44 -1.49 3.00
CA GLU A 161 7.09 -0.18 2.92
C GLU A 161 7.87 0.17 4.20
N LEU A 162 7.36 -0.22 5.37
CA LEU A 162 8.09 -0.11 6.63
C LEU A 162 9.36 -0.97 6.64
N MET A 163 9.30 -2.17 6.07
CA MET A 163 10.49 -3.00 5.89
C MET A 163 11.52 -2.34 4.98
N ARG A 164 11.08 -1.82 3.83
CA ARG A 164 11.96 -1.08 2.91
C ARG A 164 12.60 0.12 3.60
N PHE A 165 11.83 0.84 4.40
CA PHE A 165 12.31 1.97 5.20
C PHE A 165 13.38 1.56 6.21
N ALA A 166 13.15 0.48 6.97
CA ALA A 166 14.11 -0.05 7.93
C ALA A 166 15.43 -0.47 7.28
N ILE A 167 15.37 -1.26 6.21
CA ILE A 167 16.56 -1.76 5.51
C ILE A 167 17.35 -0.62 4.87
N THR A 168 16.68 0.37 4.28
CA THR A 168 17.38 1.50 3.65
C THR A 168 18.05 2.40 4.69
N GLY A 169 17.44 2.54 5.87
CA GLY A 169 17.98 3.34 6.96
C GLY A 169 19.05 2.64 7.81
N ILE A 170 19.16 1.31 7.77
CA ILE A 170 19.92 0.54 8.78
C ILE A 170 21.42 0.85 8.83
N SER A 171 22.02 1.21 7.69
CA SER A 171 23.43 1.54 7.56
C SER A 171 23.76 2.97 7.97
N ARG A 172 22.76 3.78 8.33
CA ARG A 172 22.94 5.17 8.76
C ARG A 172 23.17 5.24 10.26
N ARG A 173 23.78 6.34 10.72
CA ARG A 173 23.96 6.63 12.14
C ARG A 173 22.60 6.61 12.85
N GLY A 174 22.45 5.79 13.88
CA GLY A 174 21.17 5.61 14.60
C GLY A 174 20.13 4.73 13.87
N GLY A 175 20.40 4.32 12.63
CA GLY A 175 19.52 3.48 11.81
C GLY A 175 19.24 2.10 12.41
N ARG A 176 20.15 1.58 13.24
CA ARG A 176 20.00 0.30 13.94
C ARG A 176 18.85 0.30 14.95
N SER A 177 18.78 1.33 15.80
CA SER A 177 17.67 1.47 16.76
C SER A 177 16.35 1.56 16.02
N LYS A 178 16.31 2.38 14.98
CA LYS A 178 15.13 2.58 14.14
C LYS A 178 14.67 1.32 13.43
N ALA A 179 15.58 0.54 12.85
CA ALA A 179 15.25 -0.74 12.24
C ALA A 179 14.68 -1.72 13.27
N SER A 180 15.18 -1.70 14.52
CA SER A 180 14.63 -2.49 15.63
C SER A 180 13.21 -2.05 16.00
N ASP A 181 12.98 -0.75 16.13
CA ASP A 181 11.66 -0.17 16.46
C ASP A 181 10.63 -0.51 15.37
N VAL A 182 11.01 -0.35 14.10
CA VAL A 182 10.18 -0.71 12.95
C VAL A 182 9.92 -2.22 12.92
N CYS A 183 10.93 -3.06 13.16
CA CYS A 183 10.75 -4.51 13.23
C CYS A 183 9.75 -4.91 14.32
N ALA A 184 9.89 -4.34 15.52
CA ALA A 184 8.96 -4.58 16.61
C ALA A 184 7.53 -4.12 16.26
N PHE A 185 7.39 -2.99 15.58
CA PHE A 185 6.10 -2.49 15.10
C PHE A 185 5.47 -3.44 14.07
N VAL A 186 6.21 -3.85 13.05
CA VAL A 186 5.72 -4.74 12.00
C VAL A 186 5.36 -6.12 12.56
N ARG A 187 6.12 -6.64 13.55
CA ARG A 187 5.76 -7.90 14.24
C ARG A 187 4.41 -7.81 14.94
N ARG A 188 4.12 -6.70 15.63
CA ARG A 188 2.81 -6.48 16.27
C ARG A 188 1.70 -6.44 15.23
N CYS A 189 1.89 -5.67 14.16
CA CYS A 189 0.93 -5.59 13.05
C CYS A 189 0.66 -6.97 12.43
N LYS A 190 1.71 -7.77 12.18
CA LYS A 190 1.57 -9.14 11.68
C LYS A 190 0.73 -9.98 12.64
N ALA A 191 1.07 -9.99 13.94
CA ALA A 191 0.38 -10.79 14.93
C ALA A 191 -1.12 -10.46 15.03
N ASP A 192 -1.48 -9.18 14.88
CA ASP A 192 -2.87 -8.72 14.91
C ASP A 192 -3.60 -9.06 13.60
N LEU A 193 -2.99 -8.82 12.44
CA LEU A 193 -3.57 -9.11 11.13
C LEU A 193 -3.70 -10.62 10.85
N GLU A 194 -2.79 -11.44 11.35
CA GLU A 194 -2.78 -12.90 11.18
C GLU A 194 -4.05 -13.54 11.77
N ARG A 195 -4.58 -12.98 12.86
CA ARG A 195 -5.85 -13.40 13.48
C ARG A 195 -7.07 -13.13 12.60
N LEU A 196 -6.96 -12.18 11.67
CA LEU A 196 -8.04 -11.77 10.77
C LEU A 196 -8.02 -12.53 9.44
N THR A 197 -6.98 -13.33 9.17
CA THR A 197 -6.80 -14.08 7.91
C THR A 197 -7.96 -15.01 7.54
N PRO A 198 -8.72 -15.64 8.47
CA PRO A 198 -9.87 -16.46 8.09
C PRO A 198 -11.05 -15.63 7.55
N TYR A 199 -11.10 -14.34 7.87
CA TYR A 199 -12.23 -13.46 7.57
C TYR A 199 -11.96 -12.57 6.34
N VAL A 200 -10.69 -12.24 6.07
CA VAL A 200 -10.29 -11.37 4.97
C VAL A 200 -9.58 -12.18 3.90
N ARG A 201 -10.21 -12.29 2.73
CA ARG A 201 -9.61 -12.98 1.58
C ARG A 201 -8.32 -12.26 1.17
N GLU A 202 -7.32 -13.01 0.71
CA GLU A 202 -6.01 -12.51 0.27
C GLU A 202 -5.07 -12.04 1.39
N LEU A 203 -5.59 -11.76 2.60
CA LEU A 203 -4.76 -11.33 3.73
C LEU A 203 -3.74 -12.39 4.11
N SER A 204 -4.09 -13.68 4.09
CA SER A 204 -3.16 -14.79 4.36
C SER A 204 -1.93 -14.77 3.46
N ARG A 205 -2.12 -14.48 2.16
CA ARG A 205 -1.02 -14.36 1.20
C ARG A 205 -0.14 -13.14 1.51
N LYS A 206 -0.74 -12.00 1.87
CA LYS A 206 0.01 -10.81 2.27
C LYS A 206 0.82 -11.05 3.56
N GLN A 207 0.22 -11.71 4.56
CA GLN A 207 0.89 -12.06 5.81
C GLN A 207 2.08 -13.02 5.60
N TYR A 208 2.00 -13.92 4.63
CA TYR A 208 3.15 -14.74 4.23
C TYR A 208 4.32 -13.88 3.72
N VAL A 209 4.05 -12.89 2.87
CA VAL A 209 5.08 -11.95 2.37
C VAL A 209 5.61 -11.07 3.51
N THR A 210 4.74 -10.63 4.44
CA THR A 210 5.16 -9.89 5.64
C THR A 210 6.09 -10.74 6.53
N ALA A 211 5.85 -12.05 6.66
CA ALA A 211 6.73 -12.94 7.41
C ALA A 211 8.14 -12.99 6.79
N GLN A 212 8.24 -13.16 5.47
CA GLN A 212 9.53 -13.12 4.75
C GLN A 212 10.21 -11.75 4.87
N SER A 213 9.43 -10.68 4.94
CA SER A 213 9.92 -9.31 5.09
C SER A 213 10.50 -9.08 6.48
N LEU A 214 9.85 -9.61 7.53
CA LEU A 214 10.33 -9.57 8.90
C LEU A 214 11.65 -10.32 9.05
N GLU A 215 11.73 -11.54 8.51
CA GLU A 215 12.96 -12.35 8.52
C GLU A 215 14.16 -11.56 7.98
N LYS A 216 13.99 -10.79 6.89
CA LYS A 216 15.06 -9.94 6.34
C LYS A 216 15.55 -8.85 7.30
N ILE A 217 14.64 -8.20 8.04
CA ILE A 217 15.02 -7.17 9.00
C ILE A 217 15.70 -7.81 10.22
N GLU A 218 15.18 -8.95 10.67
CA GLU A 218 15.73 -9.72 11.77
C GLU A 218 17.14 -10.22 11.47
N ASP A 219 17.36 -10.80 10.30
CA ASP A 219 18.65 -11.26 9.81
C ASP A 219 19.65 -10.10 9.71
N ALA A 220 19.19 -8.96 9.17
CA ALA A 220 20.02 -7.77 9.10
C ALA A 220 20.40 -7.28 10.50
N ALA A 221 19.44 -7.16 11.42
CA ALA A 221 19.69 -6.75 12.80
C ALA A 221 20.60 -7.74 13.54
N TYR A 222 20.39 -9.05 13.38
CA TYR A 222 21.20 -10.11 13.97
C TYR A 222 22.65 -10.05 13.47
N ALA A 223 22.85 -9.99 12.16
CA ALA A 223 24.18 -9.93 11.56
C ALA A 223 24.96 -8.68 11.97
N ILE A 224 24.26 -7.60 12.31
CA ILE A 224 24.86 -6.37 12.85
C ILE A 224 25.27 -6.54 14.31
N VAL A 225 24.39 -7.11 15.14
CA VAL A 225 24.65 -7.32 16.57
C VAL A 225 25.82 -8.27 16.79
N VAL A 226 25.86 -9.39 16.06
CA VAL A 226 26.95 -10.37 16.16
C VAL A 226 28.30 -9.74 15.83
N ARG A 227 28.39 -9.03 14.69
CA ARG A 227 29.62 -8.30 14.33
C ARG A 227 29.98 -7.21 15.34
N GLY A 228 28.97 -6.55 15.92
CA GLY A 228 29.14 -5.61 17.03
C GLY A 228 29.86 -6.23 18.21
N SER A 229 29.44 -7.43 18.60
CA SER A 229 30.02 -8.17 19.71
C SER A 229 31.38 -8.80 19.41
N GLU A 230 31.69 -9.12 18.15
CA GLU A 230 32.97 -9.76 17.76
C GLU A 230 34.17 -8.84 17.88
N TYR A 231 33.99 -7.54 17.61
CA TYR A 231 35.11 -6.61 17.51
C TYR A 231 35.24 -5.61 18.67
N ASP A 232 34.34 -5.66 19.67
CA ASP A 232 34.27 -4.70 20.80
C ASP A 232 34.42 -3.23 20.32
N LEU A 233 33.86 -2.95 19.14
CA LEU A 233 34.11 -1.70 18.42
C LEU A 233 33.22 -0.57 18.95
N PRO A 234 33.74 0.66 19.00
CA PRO A 234 32.92 1.84 19.20
C PRO A 234 31.74 1.86 18.21
N PRO A 235 30.53 2.26 18.65
CA PRO A 235 29.31 2.21 17.83
C PRO A 235 29.43 2.84 16.44
N GLU A 236 30.30 3.83 16.28
CA GLU A 236 30.52 4.59 15.04
C GLU A 236 31.30 3.81 13.97
N ARG A 237 32.19 2.87 14.35
CA ARG A 237 32.94 2.03 13.38
C ARG A 237 32.17 0.79 12.93
N LEU A 238 31.08 0.47 13.60
CA LEU A 238 30.19 -0.62 13.21
C LEU A 238 29.36 -0.23 11.99
N ASP A 239 28.92 1.02 11.90
CA ASP A 239 28.06 1.48 10.81
C ASP A 239 28.74 1.31 9.42
N ASP A 240 30.06 1.49 9.32
CA ASP A 240 30.86 1.25 8.10
C ASP A 240 30.91 -0.23 7.67
N ILE A 241 31.07 -1.15 8.64
CA ILE A 241 31.10 -2.61 8.40
C ILE A 241 29.71 -3.12 7.98
N VAL A 242 28.67 -2.51 8.54
CA VAL A 242 27.28 -2.81 8.23
C VAL A 242 26.94 -2.37 6.80
N ALA A 243 27.36 -1.18 6.39
CA ALA A 243 27.17 -0.71 5.01
C ALA A 243 27.75 -1.69 3.97
N LEU A 244 28.95 -2.23 4.24
CA LEU A 244 29.58 -3.26 3.40
C LEU A 244 28.78 -4.56 3.37
N SER A 245 28.18 -4.97 4.50
CA SER A 245 27.43 -6.21 4.62
C SER A 245 26.06 -6.15 3.95
N VAL A 246 25.33 -5.04 4.10
CA VAL A 246 24.00 -4.80 3.49
C VAL A 246 24.08 -4.86 1.95
N SER A 247 25.18 -4.39 1.36
CA SER A 247 25.42 -4.49 -0.09
C SER A 247 25.45 -5.95 -0.61
N SER A 248 25.84 -6.91 0.23
CA SER A 248 25.88 -8.34 -0.10
C SER A 248 24.48 -8.98 -0.14
N PHE A 249 23.52 -8.46 0.64
CA PHE A 249 22.14 -8.96 0.66
C PHE A 249 21.38 -8.62 -0.63
N GLY A 250 21.61 -7.43 -1.21
CA GLY A 250 21.06 -7.08 -2.54
C GLY A 250 21.58 -7.99 -3.67
N GLY A 251 22.75 -8.60 -3.51
CA GLY A 251 23.31 -9.57 -4.44
C GLY A 251 22.67 -10.96 -4.38
N ARG A 252 22.19 -11.39 -3.20
CA ARG A 252 21.47 -12.66 -3.03
C ARG A 252 20.10 -12.63 -3.71
N ASP A 253 19.42 -11.49 -3.69
CA ASP A 253 18.11 -11.31 -4.32
C ASP A 253 18.18 -11.42 -5.86
N ARG A 254 19.28 -10.97 -6.48
CA ARG A 254 19.54 -11.18 -7.93
C ARG A 254 19.80 -12.65 -8.27
N ARG A 255 20.45 -13.41 -7.38
CA ARG A 255 20.66 -14.86 -7.56
C ARG A 255 19.36 -15.64 -7.36
N HIS A 256 18.54 -15.27 -6.39
CA HIS A 256 17.24 -15.92 -6.17
C HIS A 256 16.24 -15.63 -7.28
N LYS A 257 16.19 -14.40 -7.81
CA LYS A 257 15.38 -14.08 -9.00
C LYS A 257 15.81 -14.85 -10.25
N ARG A 258 17.11 -15.02 -10.49
CA ARG A 258 17.61 -15.86 -11.60
C ARG A 258 17.23 -17.33 -11.42
N ALA A 259 17.41 -17.88 -10.21
CA ALA A 259 17.08 -19.27 -9.92
C ALA A 259 15.58 -19.59 -10.03
N ASN A 260 14.70 -18.62 -9.80
CA ASN A 260 13.25 -18.79 -9.98
C ASN A 260 12.79 -18.59 -11.42
N MET A 261 13.57 -17.88 -12.25
CA MET A 261 13.31 -17.72 -13.68
C MET A 261 13.74 -18.97 -14.44
N ASP A 262 14.92 -19.53 -14.11
CA ASP A 262 15.41 -20.78 -14.69
C ASP A 262 14.53 -22.00 -14.34
N ARG A 263 13.82 -21.98 -13.20
CA ARG A 263 12.89 -23.06 -12.82
C ARG A 263 11.54 -23.00 -13.52
N ASN A 264 11.08 -21.82 -13.92
CA ASN A 264 9.81 -21.68 -14.65
C ASN A 264 9.94 -22.05 -16.13
N ASP A 265 11.14 -21.97 -16.70
CA ASP A 265 11.40 -22.38 -18.08
C ASP A 265 11.54 -23.92 -18.22
N GLU A 266 11.78 -24.67 -17.14
CA GLU A 266 11.87 -26.15 -17.17
C GLU A 266 10.51 -26.85 -17.04
N ASP A 267 9.47 -26.17 -16.55
CA ASP A 267 8.12 -26.74 -16.37
C ASP A 267 7.18 -26.53 -17.58
N ASP A 268 7.59 -25.75 -18.60
CA ASP A 268 6.81 -25.52 -19.84
C ASP A 268 7.21 -26.48 -21.00
N GLU A 269 8.15 -27.41 -20.77
CA GLU A 269 8.59 -28.42 -21.75
C GLU A 269 8.18 -29.88 -21.40
N ARG A 270 7.12 -30.10 -20.60
CA ARG A 270 6.59 -31.46 -20.34
C ARG A 270 5.08 -31.62 -20.51
#